data_AF-A0A1A0W9A2-F1
#
_entry.id   AF-A0A1A0W9A2-F1
#
_cell.length_a   1.000
_cell.length_b   1.000
_cell.length_c   1.000
_cell.angle_alpha   90.00
_cell.angle_beta   90.00
_cell.angle_gamma   90.00
#
_symmetry.space_group_name_H-M   'P 1'
#
loop_
_entity.id
_entity.type
_entity.pdbx_description
1 polymer ?
#
loop_
_entity_poly.entity_id
_entity_poly.type
_entity_poly.pdbx_seq_one_letter_code
_entity_poly.pdbx_strand_id
1 'polypeptide(L)'
;MNRRARADIEQFRDQILAELRDAPRPLSTRELADRLLGPSNHHICLPPGVGAAIGDRVKGQTIVECHGIDLFGNVVYVVAAPAPCAGIYPHLRALEALGTIIRLDSEQGDRTAYWAFLGNIGEDDERQSAQLEALWELPAVERLPRYERH
;
A
#
# COMPACT_ATOMS: atom_id res chain seq x y z
N MET A 1 21.29 8.49 9.22
CA MET A 1 20.27 7.77 8.43
C MET A 1 20.82 7.55 7.03
N ASN A 2 20.97 6.30 6.59
CA ASN A 2 21.61 5.96 5.31
C ASN A 2 20.75 6.41 4.11
N ARG A 3 21.36 6.94 3.04
CA ARG A 3 20.65 7.41 1.84
C ARG A 3 19.78 6.33 1.19
N ARG A 4 20.23 5.07 1.23
CA ARG A 4 19.53 3.91 0.68
C ARG A 4 18.20 3.65 1.41
N ALA A 5 18.24 3.63 2.74
CA ALA A 5 17.04 3.47 3.57
C ALA A 5 16.00 4.58 3.35
N ARG A 6 16.43 5.80 3.01
CA ARG A 6 15.51 6.90 2.66
C ARG A 6 14.84 6.66 1.31
N ALA A 7 15.59 6.23 0.29
CA ALA A 7 15.05 5.89 -1.01
C ALA A 7 14.05 4.71 -0.92
N ASP A 8 14.37 3.69 -0.10
CA ASP A 8 13.48 2.55 0.13
C ASP A 8 12.16 3.00 0.81
N ILE A 9 12.22 3.95 1.74
CA ILE A 9 11.04 4.53 2.41
C ILE A 9 10.19 5.36 1.44
N GLU A 10 10.82 6.16 0.58
CA GLU A 10 10.14 7.00 -0.41
C GLU A 10 9.46 6.10 -1.47
N GLN A 11 10.17 5.10 -1.99
CA GLN A 11 9.62 4.10 -2.92
C GLN A 11 8.42 3.35 -2.31
N PHE A 12 8.51 2.97 -1.03
CA PHE A 12 7.42 2.30 -0.35
C PHE A 12 6.18 3.21 -0.17
N ARG A 13 6.39 4.51 0.08
CA ARG A 13 5.30 5.49 0.11
C ARG A 13 4.66 5.69 -1.26
N ASP A 14 5.45 5.74 -2.32
CA ASP A 14 4.93 5.83 -3.68
C ASP A 14 4.08 4.60 -4.04
N GLN A 15 4.47 3.41 -3.58
CA GLN A 15 3.66 2.20 -3.74
C GLN A 15 2.31 2.30 -3.02
N ILE A 16 2.30 2.81 -1.77
CA ILE A 16 1.05 3.06 -1.02
C ILE A 16 0.15 4.03 -1.78
N LEU A 17 0.73 5.12 -2.32
CA LEU A 17 -0.02 6.13 -3.05
C LEU A 17 -0.57 5.60 -4.38
N ALA A 18 0.18 4.77 -5.10
CA ALA A 18 -0.28 4.13 -6.33
C ALA A 18 -1.48 3.22 -6.06
N GLU A 19 -1.37 2.34 -5.05
CA GLU A 19 -2.47 1.44 -4.66
C GLU A 19 -3.73 2.20 -4.23
N LEU A 20 -3.57 3.27 -3.46
CA LEU A 20 -4.71 4.10 -3.03
C LEU A 20 -5.31 4.93 -4.17
N ARG A 21 -4.51 5.31 -5.16
CA ARG A 21 -4.98 6.05 -6.34
C ARG A 21 -5.79 5.16 -7.27
N ASP A 22 -5.35 3.92 -7.47
CA ASP A 22 -6.01 2.97 -8.36
C ASP A 22 -7.22 2.27 -7.69
N ALA A 23 -7.37 2.43 -6.37
CA ALA A 23 -8.49 1.85 -5.63
C ALA A 23 -9.80 2.62 -5.91
N PRO A 24 -10.88 1.93 -6.33
CA PRO A 24 -12.18 2.56 -6.58
C PRO A 24 -12.93 2.93 -5.29
N ARG A 25 -12.43 2.50 -4.12
CA ARG A 25 -13.01 2.76 -2.80
C ARG A 25 -11.91 2.87 -1.75
N PRO A 26 -12.20 3.47 -0.57
CA PRO A 26 -11.27 3.47 0.55
C PRO A 26 -10.85 2.06 0.93
N LEU A 27 -9.56 1.85 1.18
CA LEU A 27 -9.00 0.55 1.56
C LEU A 27 -8.69 0.51 3.05
N SER A 28 -9.01 -0.59 3.71
CA SER A 28 -8.55 -0.82 5.07
C SER A 28 -7.03 -1.00 5.12
N THR A 29 -6.43 -0.74 6.29
CA THR A 29 -4.98 -1.00 6.51
C THR A 29 -4.60 -2.45 6.17
N ARG A 30 -5.50 -3.40 6.40
CA ARG A 30 -5.29 -4.81 6.09
C ARG A 30 -5.34 -5.10 4.59
N GLU A 31 -6.32 -4.57 3.88
CA GLU A 31 -6.40 -4.71 2.42
C GLU A 31 -5.18 -4.07 1.74
N LEU A 32 -4.71 -2.92 2.24
CA LEU A 32 -3.45 -2.33 1.80
C LEU A 32 -2.27 -3.25 2.08
N ALA A 33 -2.18 -3.82 3.28
CA ALA A 33 -1.10 -4.75 3.63
C ALA A 33 -1.03 -5.98 2.74
N ASP A 34 -2.18 -6.50 2.33
CA ASP A 34 -2.26 -7.67 1.45
C ASP A 34 -1.86 -7.34 -0.01
N ARG A 35 -2.01 -6.09 -0.43
CA ARG A 35 -1.63 -5.61 -1.78
C ARG A 35 -0.20 -5.09 -1.84
N LEU A 36 0.31 -4.55 -0.75
CA LEU A 36 1.63 -3.95 -0.68
C LEU A 36 2.71 -5.00 -0.40
N LEU A 37 3.79 -4.87 -1.16
CA LEU A 37 5.01 -5.62 -0.91
C LEU A 37 5.84 -4.84 0.10
N GLY A 38 6.21 -5.50 1.19
CA GLY A 38 7.06 -4.91 2.21
C GLY A 38 8.42 -4.52 1.63
N PRO A 39 9.08 -3.51 2.23
CA PRO A 39 10.35 -2.97 1.73
C PRO A 39 11.52 -3.97 1.81
N SER A 40 11.33 -5.11 2.47
CA SER A 40 12.38 -6.11 2.70
C SER A 40 12.43 -7.13 1.56
N ASN A 41 13.24 -6.82 0.55
CA ASN A 41 13.58 -7.73 -0.53
C ASN A 41 14.63 -8.75 -0.08
N HIS A 42 14.40 -10.03 -0.39
CA HIS A 42 15.33 -11.12 -0.12
C HIS A 42 15.60 -11.91 -1.40
N HIS A 43 16.78 -12.50 -1.52
CA HIS A 43 17.10 -13.40 -2.63
C HIS A 43 16.74 -14.84 -2.26
N ILE A 44 16.13 -15.55 -3.21
CA ILE A 44 15.98 -17.01 -3.15
C ILE A 44 16.60 -17.63 -4.39
N CYS A 45 17.27 -18.77 -4.21
CA CYS A 45 17.75 -19.58 -5.32
C CYS A 45 16.79 -20.75 -5.51
N LEU A 46 16.26 -20.90 -6.72
CA LEU A 46 15.47 -22.07 -7.11
C LEU A 46 16.27 -22.96 -8.06
N PRO A 47 16.25 -24.28 -7.85
CA PRO A 47 17.00 -25.20 -8.70
C PRO A 47 16.49 -25.17 -10.15
N PRO A 48 17.39 -25.45 -11.12
CA PRO A 48 17.02 -25.48 -12.52
C PRO A 48 15.87 -26.47 -12.77
N GLY A 49 14.85 -26.03 -13.51
CA GLY A 49 13.64 -26.81 -13.79
C GLY A 49 12.44 -26.48 -12.90
N VAL A 50 12.63 -25.74 -11.80
CA VAL A 50 11.52 -25.12 -11.07
C VAL A 50 11.21 -23.78 -11.73
N GLY A 51 10.36 -23.81 -12.75
CA GLY A 51 9.87 -22.60 -13.41
C GLY A 51 9.05 -21.76 -12.43
N ALA A 52 9.50 -20.54 -12.16
CA ALA A 52 8.77 -19.56 -11.38
C ALA A 52 8.74 -18.25 -12.16
N ALA A 53 7.59 -17.58 -12.17
CA ALA A 53 7.37 -16.33 -12.86
C ALA A 53 7.29 -15.16 -11.87
N ILE A 54 7.46 -13.94 -12.39
CA ILE A 54 7.17 -12.72 -11.62
C ILE A 54 5.69 -12.77 -11.19
N GLY A 55 5.44 -12.53 -9.91
CA GLY A 55 4.13 -12.65 -9.28
C GLY A 55 3.87 -13.98 -8.57
N ASP A 56 4.67 -15.02 -8.82
CA ASP A 56 4.51 -16.29 -8.11
C ASP A 56 4.86 -16.15 -6.62
N ARG A 57 4.17 -16.94 -5.79
CA ARG A 57 4.41 -16.98 -4.34
C ARG A 57 5.29 -18.16 -3.95
N VAL A 58 6.42 -17.88 -3.33
CA VAL A 58 7.33 -18.87 -2.76
C VAL A 58 7.45 -18.63 -1.25
N LYS A 59 7.08 -19.62 -0.44
CA LYS A 59 7.10 -19.53 1.03
C LYS A 59 6.35 -18.30 1.59
N GLY A 60 5.27 -17.89 0.93
CA GLY A 60 4.46 -16.72 1.32
C GLY A 60 5.05 -15.36 0.91
N GLN A 61 6.14 -15.35 0.13
CA GLN A 61 6.75 -14.16 -0.45
C GLN A 61 6.51 -14.13 -1.95
N THR A 62 6.29 -12.95 -2.52
CA THR A 62 6.01 -12.78 -3.96
C THR A 62 7.31 -12.53 -4.71
N ILE A 63 7.54 -13.22 -5.82
CA ILE A 63 8.66 -12.96 -6.73
C ILE A 63 8.42 -11.63 -7.44
N VAL A 64 9.36 -10.70 -7.29
CA VAL A 64 9.29 -9.36 -7.90
C VAL A 64 10.27 -9.20 -9.05
N GLU A 65 11.37 -9.94 -9.04
CA GLU A 65 12.42 -9.81 -10.04
C GLU A 65 13.17 -11.13 -10.23
N CYS A 66 13.69 -11.37 -11.43
CA CYS A 66 14.62 -12.45 -11.74
C CYS A 66 15.99 -11.85 -12.03
N HIS A 67 16.99 -12.20 -11.22
CA HIS A 67 18.35 -11.67 -11.33
C HIS A 67 19.26 -12.52 -12.24
N GLY A 68 18.80 -13.69 -12.69
CA GLY A 68 19.57 -14.58 -13.56
C GLY A 68 19.98 -15.87 -12.86
N ILE A 69 21.12 -16.44 -13.25
CA ILE A 69 21.57 -17.78 -12.83
C ILE A 69 22.84 -17.67 -11.98
N ASP A 70 22.90 -18.39 -10.86
CA ASP A 70 24.08 -18.47 -10.01
C ASP A 70 25.16 -19.43 -10.55
N LEU A 71 26.30 -19.52 -9.86
CA LEU A 71 27.43 -20.37 -10.24
C LEU A 71 27.11 -21.88 -10.22
N PHE A 72 25.99 -22.27 -9.63
CA PHE A 72 25.54 -23.66 -9.51
C PHE A 72 24.39 -23.99 -10.48
N GLY A 73 24.00 -23.05 -11.35
CA GLY A 73 22.92 -23.24 -12.31
C GLY A 73 21.52 -22.98 -11.75
N ASN A 74 21.39 -22.44 -10.53
CA ASN A 74 20.10 -22.08 -9.94
C ASN A 74 19.64 -20.71 -10.44
N VAL A 75 18.33 -20.53 -10.60
CA VAL A 75 17.77 -19.22 -10.93
C VAL A 75 17.59 -18.42 -9.63
N VAL A 76 18.15 -17.21 -9.60
CA VAL A 76 18.10 -16.28 -8.48
C VAL A 76 16.93 -15.33 -8.68
N TYR A 77 15.97 -15.40 -7.77
CA TYR A 77 14.81 -14.50 -7.72
C TYR A 77 14.92 -13.55 -6.53
N VAL A 78 14.41 -12.34 -6.71
CA VAL A 78 14.13 -11.41 -5.62
C VAL A 78 12.69 -11.62 -5.21
N VAL A 79 12.48 -11.85 -3.91
CA VAL A 79 11.16 -11.97 -3.31
C VAL A 79 10.91 -10.88 -2.29
N ALA A 80 9.67 -10.42 -2.22
CA ALA A 80 9.20 -9.48 -1.22
C ALA A 80 8.10 -10.14 -0.38
N ALA A 81 8.19 -10.00 0.94
CA ALA A 81 7.11 -10.40 1.83
C ALA A 81 5.97 -9.36 1.77
N PRO A 82 4.70 -9.74 2.01
CA PRO A 82 3.64 -8.76 2.23
C PRO A 82 4.02 -7.81 3.37
N ALA A 83 3.69 -6.54 3.24
CA ALA A 83 4.00 -5.56 4.27
C ALA A 83 3.17 -5.86 5.54
N PRO A 84 3.77 -5.97 6.74
CA PRO A 84 2.99 -6.16 7.95
C PRO A 84 2.16 -4.90 8.23
N CYS A 85 0.90 -5.04 8.66
CA CYS A 85 0.01 -3.91 8.98
C CYS A 85 0.69 -2.88 9.91
N ALA A 86 1.44 -3.36 10.91
CA ALA A 86 2.20 -2.53 11.85
C ALA A 86 3.33 -1.72 11.19
N GLY A 87 3.91 -2.23 10.11
CA GLY A 87 4.95 -1.56 9.33
C GLY A 87 4.40 -0.49 8.39
N ILE A 88 3.16 -0.60 7.93
CA ILE A 88 2.54 0.34 6.96
C ILE A 88 1.94 1.54 7.68
N TYR A 89 1.36 1.33 8.86
CA TYR A 89 0.64 2.36 9.60
C TYR A 89 1.46 3.66 9.84
N PRO A 90 2.76 3.62 10.18
CA PRO A 90 3.57 4.84 10.29
C PRO A 90 3.70 5.62 8.97
N HIS A 91 3.74 4.93 7.82
CA HIS A 91 3.78 5.58 6.51
C HIS A 91 2.45 6.21 6.15
N LEU A 92 1.33 5.54 6.45
CA LEU A 92 -0.01 6.07 6.26
C LEU A 92 -0.24 7.34 7.08
N ARG A 93 0.13 7.32 8.37
CA ARG A 93 0.07 8.52 9.23
C ARG A 93 0.94 9.66 8.73
N ALA A 94 2.10 9.36 8.16
CA ALA A 94 2.96 10.38 7.56
C ALA A 94 2.34 10.99 6.29
N LEU A 95 1.73 10.17 5.43
CA LEU A 95 1.04 10.63 4.22
C LEU A 95 -0.23 11.44 4.54
N GLU A 96 -0.96 11.05 5.59
CA GLU A 96 -2.10 11.80 6.12
C GLU A 96 -1.67 13.18 6.65
N ALA A 97 -0.56 13.23 7.39
CA ALA A 97 0.00 14.50 7.88
C ALA A 97 0.48 15.43 6.75
N LEU A 98 0.83 14.85 5.59
CA LEU A 98 1.15 15.60 4.36
C LEU A 98 -0.10 15.98 3.56
N GLY A 99 -1.28 15.53 3.96
CA GLY A 99 -2.55 15.77 3.27
C GLY A 99 -2.74 14.98 1.98
N THR A 100 -1.85 14.05 1.64
CA THR A 100 -1.95 13.30 0.38
C THR A 100 -3.04 12.21 0.42
N ILE A 101 -3.37 11.74 1.62
CA ILE A 101 -4.41 10.73 1.86
C ILE A 101 -5.26 11.16 3.06
N ILE A 102 -6.47 10.62 3.14
CA ILE A 102 -7.38 10.81 4.28
C ILE A 102 -7.68 9.48 4.96
N ARG A 103 -7.79 9.53 6.28
CA ARG A 103 -8.29 8.42 7.10
C ARG A 103 -9.80 8.55 7.28
N LEU A 104 -10.52 7.45 7.08
CA LEU A 104 -11.94 7.31 7.37
C LEU A 104 -12.11 6.26 8.46
N ASP A 105 -12.83 6.59 9.53
CA ASP A 105 -13.10 5.69 10.64
C ASP A 105 -14.49 5.05 10.48
N SER A 106 -14.64 3.78 10.89
CA SER A 106 -15.91 3.05 10.82
C SER A 106 -16.89 3.49 11.94
N GLU A 107 -18.17 3.74 11.60
CA GLU A 107 -19.23 4.07 12.58
C GLU A 107 -19.62 2.93 13.49
N GLN A 108 -19.46 1.69 13.01
CA GLN A 108 -20.08 0.52 13.65
C GLN A 108 -19.25 -0.05 14.81
N GLY A 109 -18.47 0.79 15.49
CA GLY A 109 -17.60 0.37 16.59
C GLY A 109 -16.45 -0.55 16.17
N ASP A 110 -16.25 -0.74 14.86
CA ASP A 110 -15.11 -1.46 14.32
C ASP A 110 -13.88 -0.53 14.32
N ARG A 111 -12.78 -1.00 14.90
CA ARG A 111 -11.54 -0.21 15.03
C ARG A 111 -10.72 -0.20 13.72
N THR A 112 -11.36 -0.52 12.60
CA THR A 112 -10.73 -0.59 11.29
C THR A 112 -10.62 0.80 10.68
N ALA A 113 -9.38 1.25 10.48
CA ALA A 113 -9.08 2.47 9.75
C ALA A 113 -9.03 2.21 8.24
N TYR A 114 -9.81 3.00 7.50
CA TYR A 114 -9.84 3.04 6.04
C TYR A 114 -9.07 4.26 5.52
N TRP A 115 -8.48 4.12 4.34
CA TRP A 115 -7.61 5.12 3.74
C TRP A 115 -8.04 5.39 2.31
N ALA A 116 -8.08 6.65 1.92
CA ALA A 116 -8.41 7.07 0.56
C ALA A 116 -7.38 8.08 0.04
N PHE A 117 -7.07 8.01 -1.25
CA PHE A 117 -6.20 8.98 -1.90
C PHE A 117 -6.93 10.31 -2.10
N LEU A 118 -6.30 11.41 -1.69
CA LEU A 118 -6.88 12.75 -1.78
C LEU A 118 -6.22 13.61 -2.87
N GLY A 119 -5.10 13.16 -3.45
CA GLY A 119 -4.34 13.91 -4.45
C GLY A 119 -3.20 14.76 -3.85
N ASN A 120 -2.34 15.30 -4.72
CA ASN A 120 -1.43 16.38 -4.31
C ASN A 120 -2.29 17.62 -4.07
N ILE A 121 -2.43 18.02 -2.81
CA ILE A 121 -3.15 19.23 -2.42
C ILE A 121 -2.42 20.43 -3.01
N GLY A 122 -3.02 20.96 -4.07
CA GLY A 122 -2.71 22.25 -4.68
C GLY A 122 -4.00 22.80 -5.29
N GLU A 123 -4.60 23.74 -4.57
CA GLU A 123 -5.46 24.84 -5.07
C GLU A 123 -6.97 24.67 -5.30
N ASP A 124 -7.63 23.54 -5.02
CA ASP A 124 -9.07 23.43 -5.39
C ASP A 124 -9.98 22.78 -4.32
N ASP A 125 -10.52 23.63 -3.44
CA ASP A 125 -11.45 23.30 -2.34
C ASP A 125 -12.82 22.77 -2.85
N GLU A 126 -13.19 23.11 -4.09
CA GLU A 126 -14.41 22.63 -4.76
C GLU A 126 -14.27 21.16 -5.21
N ARG A 127 -13.12 20.79 -5.80
CA ARG A 127 -12.83 19.38 -6.11
C ARG A 127 -12.75 18.51 -4.86
N GLN A 128 -12.21 19.06 -3.78
CA GLN A 128 -12.18 18.39 -2.48
C GLN A 128 -13.60 18.08 -1.98
N SER A 129 -14.51 19.06 -2.07
CA SER A 129 -15.90 18.88 -1.66
C SER A 129 -16.64 17.88 -2.55
N ALA A 130 -16.47 17.97 -3.87
CA ALA A 130 -17.12 17.06 -4.82
C ALA A 130 -16.62 15.60 -4.70
N GLN A 131 -15.33 15.40 -4.43
CA GLN A 131 -14.75 14.06 -4.30
C GLN A 131 -15.09 13.44 -2.94
N LEU A 132 -15.16 14.26 -1.88
CA LEU A 132 -15.76 13.84 -0.61
C LEU A 132 -17.24 13.49 -0.80
N GLU A 133 -18.05 14.35 -1.43
CA GLU A 133 -19.47 14.06 -1.68
C GLU A 133 -19.67 12.79 -2.52
N ALA A 134 -18.87 12.56 -3.56
CA ALA A 134 -18.94 11.32 -4.35
C ALA A 134 -18.58 10.07 -3.54
N LEU A 135 -17.64 10.17 -2.59
CA LEU A 135 -17.35 9.12 -1.61
C LEU A 135 -18.52 8.91 -0.62
N TRP A 136 -19.27 9.97 -0.32
CA TRP A 136 -20.42 9.96 0.60
C TRP A 136 -21.76 9.58 -0.04
N GLU A 137 -21.90 9.67 -1.36
CA GLU A 137 -23.10 9.31 -2.13
C GLU A 137 -23.23 7.80 -2.43
N LEU A 138 -22.26 6.98 -1.99
CA LEU A 138 -22.37 5.52 -2.03
C LEU A 138 -23.60 5.03 -1.22
N PRO A 139 -24.31 3.99 -1.69
CA PRO A 139 -25.52 3.50 -1.04
C PRO A 139 -25.25 3.18 0.44
N ALA A 140 -26.26 3.44 1.29
CA ALA A 140 -26.21 3.59 2.75
C ALA A 140 -25.56 2.45 3.60
N VAL A 141 -25.03 1.40 2.97
CA VAL A 141 -24.20 0.37 3.60
C VAL A 141 -22.75 0.86 3.84
N GLU A 142 -22.31 1.93 3.15
CA GLU A 142 -20.93 2.46 3.19
C GLU A 142 -20.80 3.91 3.71
N ARG A 143 -21.82 4.45 4.39
CA ARG A 143 -21.71 5.79 5.01
C ARG A 143 -20.85 5.72 6.27
N LEU A 144 -19.77 6.49 6.30
CA LEU A 144 -18.96 6.80 7.49
C LEU A 144 -19.31 8.21 7.98
N PRO A 145 -19.16 8.54 9.27
CA PRO A 145 -19.63 9.81 9.80
C PRO A 145 -18.55 10.87 9.65
N ARG A 146 -19.03 12.09 9.46
CA ARG A 146 -18.25 13.29 9.72
C ARG A 146 -17.99 13.40 11.22
N TYR A 147 -16.74 13.52 11.64
CA TYR A 147 -16.44 14.18 12.91
C TYR A 147 -16.11 15.64 12.62
N GLU A 148 -17.06 16.52 12.91
CA GLU A 148 -16.78 17.94 13.10
C GLU A 148 -15.84 18.08 14.29
N ARG A 149 -14.68 18.70 14.07
CA ARG A 149 -13.71 18.99 15.12
C ARG A 149 -14.34 19.98 16.12
N HIS A 150 -14.59 19.51 17.34
CA HIS A 150 -14.81 20.35 18.52
C HIS A 150 -13.47 20.81 19.11
#